data_AF-A0A2E3Q1Q2-F1
#
_entry.id   AF-A0A2E3Q1Q2-F1
#
_cell.length_a   1.000
_cell.length_b   1.000
_cell.length_c   1.000
_cell.angle_alpha   90.00
_cell.angle_beta   90.00
_cell.angle_gamma   90.00
#
_symmetry.space_group_name_H-M   'P 1'
#
loop_
_entity.id
_entity.type
_entity.pdbx_description
1 polymer ?
#
loop_
_entity_poly.entity_id
_entity_poly.type
_entity_poly.pdbx_seq_one_letter_code
_entity_poly.pdbx_strand_id
1 'polypeptide(L)'
;MFHRGLFATPDRCGPGPGREEPPMTDHSRRLFRWSGLHGVRSDVLESPEAPADWHGLISVSRTPEESSVIGPWTGDGLGPYRAWSVPGPLAPDLVGVLAGFLEPLRAAGISVLAVSTHDTDWLLVEEGRADAAEAAWIATGVEVVDGIVAP
;
A
#
# COMPACT_ATOMS: atom_id res chain seq x y z
N MET A 1 -3.89 54.48 -7.18
CA MET A 1 -2.78 53.90 -7.96
C MET A 1 -3.01 52.41 -7.98
N PHE A 2 -3.41 51.86 -9.14
CA PHE A 2 -3.83 50.48 -9.31
C PHE A 2 -2.60 49.57 -9.51
N HIS A 3 -2.58 48.41 -8.86
CA HIS A 3 -1.97 47.23 -9.46
C HIS A 3 -2.84 46.00 -9.18
N ARG A 4 -3.70 45.69 -10.15
CA ARG A 4 -4.36 44.39 -10.30
C ARG A 4 -3.29 43.38 -10.72
N GLY A 5 -3.01 42.39 -9.87
CA GLY A 5 -2.29 41.18 -10.25
C GLY A 5 -3.22 40.28 -11.08
N LEU A 6 -2.79 39.97 -12.29
CA LEU A 6 -3.47 39.10 -13.24
C LEU A 6 -3.37 37.66 -12.71
N PHE A 7 -4.49 37.05 -12.30
CA PHE A 7 -4.57 35.61 -12.13
C PHE A 7 -4.55 34.98 -13.53
N ALA A 8 -3.44 34.35 -13.88
CA ALA A 8 -3.36 33.50 -15.06
C ALA A 8 -4.14 32.21 -14.79
N THR A 9 -5.16 31.96 -15.59
CA THR A 9 -5.85 30.67 -15.70
C THR A 9 -4.86 29.61 -16.19
N PRO A 10 -4.73 28.43 -15.55
CA PRO A 10 -4.00 27.33 -16.18
C PRO A 10 -4.82 26.81 -17.36
N ASP A 11 -4.13 26.68 -18.50
CA ASP A 11 -4.64 26.10 -19.73
C ASP A 11 -5.28 24.74 -19.47
N ARG A 12 -6.51 24.56 -19.99
CA ARG A 12 -7.17 23.27 -20.01
C ARG A 12 -6.40 22.37 -20.98
N CYS A 13 -5.69 21.38 -20.45
CA CYS A 13 -5.20 20.27 -21.24
C CYS A 13 -6.43 19.45 -21.71
N GLY A 14 -6.92 19.73 -22.92
CA GLY A 14 -7.91 18.88 -23.58
C GLY A 14 -7.26 17.56 -24.04
N PRO A 15 -8.02 16.46 -24.14
CA PRO A 15 -7.47 15.20 -24.60
C PRO A 15 -7.06 15.31 -26.09
N GLY A 16 -5.78 15.09 -26.37
CA GLY A 16 -5.25 14.92 -27.73
C GLY A 16 -5.78 13.64 -28.39
N PRO A 17 -5.64 13.49 -29.72
CA PRO A 17 -6.27 12.40 -30.45
C PRO A 17 -5.64 11.05 -30.09
N GLY A 18 -6.50 10.14 -29.60
CA GLY A 18 -6.44 8.69 -29.79
C GLY A 18 -5.07 8.03 -29.75
N ARG A 19 -4.32 8.18 -28.65
CA ARG A 19 -3.35 7.13 -28.30
C ARG A 19 -4.17 5.96 -27.78
N GLU A 20 -4.12 4.84 -28.49
CA GLU A 20 -4.64 3.56 -28.00
C GLU A 20 -3.88 3.26 -26.70
N GLU A 21 -4.55 3.50 -25.57
CA GLU A 21 -3.98 3.20 -24.26
C GLU A 21 -3.70 1.69 -24.22
N PRO A 22 -2.50 1.28 -23.78
CA PRO A 22 -2.21 -0.14 -23.62
C PRO A 22 -3.31 -0.78 -22.76
N PRO A 23 -3.66 -2.06 -22.99
CA PRO A 23 -4.70 -2.72 -22.21
C PRO A 23 -4.42 -2.51 -20.73
N MET A 24 -5.36 -1.89 -20.01
CA MET A 24 -5.23 -1.62 -18.58
C MET A 24 -4.81 -2.92 -17.89
N THR A 25 -3.59 -2.93 -17.36
CA THR A 25 -3.08 -4.08 -16.64
C THR A 25 -3.98 -4.27 -15.41
N ASP A 26 -4.47 -5.48 -15.20
CA ASP A 26 -5.25 -5.79 -14.02
C ASP A 26 -4.30 -5.84 -12.80
N HIS A 27 -4.21 -4.72 -12.10
CA HIS A 27 -3.35 -4.55 -10.93
C HIS A 27 -3.84 -5.37 -9.72
N SER A 28 -5.03 -6.00 -9.80
CA SER A 28 -5.60 -6.82 -8.72
C SER A 28 -5.19 -8.30 -8.76
N ARG A 29 -4.21 -8.67 -9.61
CA ARG A 29 -3.83 -10.07 -9.85
C ARG A 29 -2.50 -10.51 -9.30
N ARG A 30 -1.71 -9.62 -8.71
CA ARG A 30 -0.41 -9.99 -8.16
C ARG A 30 -0.11 -9.20 -6.90
N LEU A 31 0.60 -9.83 -5.97
CA LEU A 31 1.13 -9.21 -4.76
C LEU A 31 2.62 -9.57 -4.61
N PHE A 32 3.41 -8.59 -4.19
CA PHE A 32 4.80 -8.79 -3.76
C PHE A 32 4.83 -9.05 -2.27
N ARG A 33 5.32 -10.21 -1.85
CA ARG A 33 5.57 -10.58 -0.44
C ARG A 33 6.89 -9.98 0.01
N TRP A 34 6.87 -9.20 1.09
CA TRP A 34 8.08 -8.60 1.63
C TRP A 34 8.60 -9.37 2.84
N SER A 35 9.92 -9.41 2.99
CA SER A 35 10.58 -10.03 4.14
C SER A 35 10.56 -9.08 5.35
N GLY A 36 10.59 -9.67 6.55
CA GLY A 36 10.52 -8.94 7.80
C GLY A 36 9.10 -8.86 8.37
N LEU A 37 9.05 -8.59 9.67
CA LEU A 37 7.81 -8.41 10.42
C LEU A 37 7.60 -6.93 10.70
N HIS A 38 6.33 -6.54 10.75
CA HIS A 38 5.89 -5.18 11.04
C HIS A 38 5.18 -5.10 12.39
N GLY A 39 5.32 -3.97 13.05
CA GLY A 39 4.56 -3.58 14.23
C GLY A 39 3.89 -2.24 14.05
N VAL A 40 2.83 -2.00 14.83
CA VAL A 40 2.21 -0.68 14.96
C VAL A 40 2.37 -0.19 16.39
N ARG A 41 2.93 1.00 16.54
CA ARG A 41 3.09 1.69 17.83
C ARG A 41 2.29 3.00 17.80
N SER A 42 1.48 3.22 18.82
CA SER A 42 0.71 4.47 19.00
C SER A 42 1.50 5.48 19.82
N ASP A 43 1.15 6.76 19.69
CA ASP A 43 1.73 7.92 20.40
C ASP A 43 3.24 8.13 20.18
N VAL A 44 3.76 7.56 19.09
CA VAL A 44 5.14 7.75 18.62
C VAL A 44 5.06 8.36 17.23
N LEU A 45 5.91 9.35 16.95
CA LEU A 45 6.06 9.97 15.61
C LEU A 45 7.47 9.87 15.07
N GLU A 46 8.36 9.32 15.87
CA GLU A 46 9.72 9.05 15.45
C GLU A 46 9.68 7.86 14.50
N SER A 47 10.29 8.06 13.33
CA SER A 47 10.53 6.96 12.40
C SER A 47 11.40 5.92 13.12
N PRO A 48 11.03 4.63 13.11
CA PRO A 48 11.88 3.61 13.66
C PRO A 48 13.17 3.51 12.85
N GLU A 49 14.26 3.16 13.51
CA GLU A 49 15.43 2.65 12.82
C GLU A 49 15.10 1.27 12.25
N ALA A 50 15.37 1.06 10.96
CA ALA A 50 15.22 -0.23 10.30
C ALA A 50 16.58 -0.90 10.11
N PRO A 51 16.68 -2.23 10.33
CA PRO A 51 17.85 -3.00 9.91
C PRO A 51 18.13 -2.81 8.41
N ALA A 52 19.42 -2.84 8.03
CA ALA A 52 19.83 -2.57 6.65
C ALA A 52 19.25 -3.57 5.62
N ASP A 53 18.95 -4.80 6.06
CA ASP A 53 18.37 -5.89 5.28
C ASP A 53 16.85 -6.01 5.44
N TRP A 54 16.22 -5.07 6.15
CA TRP A 54 14.78 -5.03 6.30
C TRP A 54 14.15 -4.21 5.17
N HIS A 55 13.21 -4.82 4.47
CA HIS A 55 12.60 -4.25 3.27
C HIS A 55 11.09 -4.27 3.42
N GLY A 56 10.56 -3.25 4.09
CA GLY A 56 9.14 -3.13 4.36
C GLY A 56 8.66 -1.69 4.46
N LEU A 57 7.38 -1.51 4.76
CA LEU A 57 6.76 -0.22 4.94
C LEU A 57 7.10 0.41 6.31
N ILE A 58 7.75 1.58 6.28
CA ILE A 58 7.65 2.55 7.38
C ILE A 58 6.56 3.54 7.02
N SER A 59 5.55 3.68 7.87
CA SER A 59 4.47 4.66 7.70
C SER A 59 4.26 5.41 8.99
N VAL A 60 4.34 6.73 8.94
CA VAL A 60 4.03 7.61 10.06
C VAL A 60 2.69 8.29 9.77
N SER A 61 1.73 8.07 10.64
CA SER A 61 0.37 8.59 10.51
C SER A 61 0.08 9.51 11.70
N ARG A 62 -0.52 10.67 11.41
CA ARG A 62 -1.05 11.58 12.42
C ARG A 62 -2.47 11.99 12.02
N THR A 63 -3.41 11.73 12.90
CA THR A 63 -4.78 12.23 12.82
C THR A 63 -5.00 13.26 13.94
N PRO A 64 -6.14 13.96 13.98
CA PRO A 64 -6.48 14.80 15.12
C PRO A 64 -6.62 14.03 16.43
N GLU A 65 -6.93 12.73 16.37
CA GLU A 65 -7.21 11.88 17.52
C GLU A 65 -6.02 11.03 17.97
N GLU A 66 -5.10 10.69 17.07
CA GLU A 66 -3.95 9.84 17.39
C GLU A 66 -2.72 10.11 16.53
N SER A 67 -1.62 9.50 16.92
CA SER A 67 -0.44 9.34 16.07
C SER A 67 0.04 7.90 16.16
N SER A 68 0.44 7.34 15.04
CA SER A 68 0.87 5.95 14.97
C SER A 68 1.99 5.76 13.94
N VAL A 69 2.82 4.74 14.20
CA VAL A 69 3.95 4.36 13.35
C VAL A 69 3.87 2.88 13.05
N ILE A 70 3.87 2.56 11.76
CA ILE A 70 4.15 1.23 11.22
C ILE A 70 5.64 1.16 10.91
N GLY A 71 6.30 0.07 11.32
CA GLY A 71 7.71 -0.18 11.01
C GLY A 71 8.14 -1.58 11.44
N PRO A 72 9.45 -1.85 11.54
CA PRO A 72 9.95 -3.16 11.96
C PRO A 72 9.36 -3.60 13.30
N TRP A 73 9.01 -4.88 13.43
CA TRP A 73 8.52 -5.45 14.67
C TRP A 73 9.62 -5.48 15.73
N THR A 74 9.37 -4.83 16.86
CA THR A 74 10.30 -4.68 17.99
C THR A 74 9.96 -5.58 19.18
N GLY A 75 8.85 -6.33 19.12
CA GLY A 75 8.35 -7.15 20.23
C GLY A 75 7.27 -6.47 21.07
N ASP A 76 6.88 -5.24 20.76
CA ASP A 76 5.88 -4.44 21.47
C ASP A 76 4.91 -3.72 20.51
N GLY A 77 3.73 -3.38 21.02
CA GLY A 77 2.65 -2.77 20.24
C GLY A 77 1.74 -3.81 19.57
N LEU A 78 1.02 -3.39 18.53
CA LEU A 78 0.20 -4.30 17.73
C LEU A 78 1.06 -5.03 16.70
N GLY A 79 0.84 -6.34 16.55
CA GLY A 79 1.59 -7.18 15.62
C GLY A 79 1.99 -8.51 16.27
N PRO A 80 2.93 -9.25 15.65
CA PRO A 80 3.60 -8.93 14.39
C PRO A 80 2.70 -9.10 13.15
N TYR A 81 2.97 -8.33 12.10
CA TYR A 81 2.32 -8.44 10.79
C TYR A 81 3.33 -8.85 9.73
N ARG A 82 2.86 -9.57 8.70
CA ARG A 82 3.55 -9.73 7.41
C ARG A 82 2.96 -8.74 6.41
N ALA A 83 3.77 -8.33 5.44
CA ALA A 83 3.41 -7.30 4.48
C ALA A 83 3.49 -7.78 3.04
N TRP A 84 2.51 -7.35 2.25
CA TRP A 84 2.50 -7.46 0.80
C TRP A 84 2.27 -6.08 0.19
N SER A 85 2.76 -5.86 -1.02
CA SER A 85 2.42 -4.67 -1.79
C SER A 85 1.84 -5.02 -3.15
N VAL A 86 0.98 -4.16 -3.66
CA VAL A 86 0.50 -4.25 -5.04
C VAL A 86 1.66 -3.87 -5.98
N PRO A 87 1.78 -4.46 -7.18
CA PRO A 87 2.70 -3.96 -8.19
C PRO A 87 2.31 -2.54 -8.61
N GLY A 88 3.19 -1.58 -8.35
CA GLY A 88 3.07 -0.19 -8.79
C GLY A 88 3.87 0.11 -10.06
N PRO A 89 3.84 1.36 -10.55
CA PRO A 89 3.03 2.47 -10.03
C PRO A 89 1.55 2.35 -10.42
N LEU A 90 0.66 2.64 -9.47
CA LEU A 90 -0.79 2.67 -9.68
C LEU A 90 -1.23 4.06 -10.17
N ALA A 91 -2.03 4.11 -11.24
CA ALA A 91 -2.61 5.38 -11.67
C ALA A 91 -3.65 5.88 -10.64
N PRO A 92 -3.71 7.19 -10.31
CA PRO A 92 -4.57 7.70 -9.25
C PRO A 92 -6.08 7.51 -9.45
N ASP A 93 -6.52 7.26 -10.68
CA ASP A 93 -7.90 7.05 -11.09
C ASP A 93 -8.30 5.57 -11.18
N LEU A 94 -7.39 4.64 -10.85
CA LEU A 94 -7.72 3.22 -10.77
C LEU A 94 -8.75 2.97 -9.67
N VAL A 95 -9.81 2.24 -10.03
CA VAL A 95 -10.87 1.85 -9.10
C VAL A 95 -10.86 0.34 -8.93
N GLY A 96 -11.09 -0.12 -7.70
CA GLY A 96 -11.36 -1.53 -7.40
C GLY A 96 -10.12 -2.41 -7.19
N VAL A 97 -8.90 -1.86 -7.31
CA VAL A 97 -7.64 -2.61 -7.07
C VAL A 97 -7.64 -3.25 -5.68
N LEU A 98 -7.82 -2.44 -4.63
CA LEU A 98 -7.90 -2.96 -3.26
C LEU A 98 -9.08 -3.91 -3.06
N ALA A 99 -10.24 -3.67 -3.69
CA ALA A 99 -11.39 -4.56 -3.56
C ALA A 99 -11.08 -6.00 -4.00
N GLY A 100 -10.29 -6.15 -5.08
CA GLY A 100 -9.84 -7.46 -5.55
C GLY A 100 -9.01 -8.25 -4.53
N PHE A 101 -8.28 -7.56 -3.64
CA PHE A 101 -7.49 -8.19 -2.59
C PHE A 101 -8.22 -8.29 -1.25
N LEU A 102 -9.11 -7.36 -0.94
CA LEU A 102 -9.81 -7.32 0.35
C LEU A 102 -11.01 -8.27 0.39
N GLU A 103 -11.71 -8.51 -0.71
CA GLU A 103 -12.87 -9.41 -0.73
C GLU A 103 -12.52 -10.88 -0.40
N PRO A 104 -11.43 -11.47 -0.91
CA PRO A 104 -10.98 -12.81 -0.49
C PRO A 104 -10.68 -12.88 1.01
N LEU A 105 -10.04 -11.85 1.58
CA LEU A 105 -9.74 -11.79 3.01
C LEU A 105 -11.01 -11.64 3.85
N ARG A 106 -11.97 -10.81 3.39
CA ARG A 106 -13.28 -10.66 4.02
C ARG A 106 -14.00 -12.00 4.10
N ALA A 107 -14.04 -12.76 3.00
CA ALA A 107 -14.66 -14.08 2.96
C ALA A 107 -13.98 -15.09 3.89
N ALA A 108 -12.66 -14.96 4.10
CA ALA A 108 -11.88 -15.78 5.02
C ALA A 108 -11.89 -15.29 6.49
N GLY A 109 -12.55 -14.16 6.79
CA GLY A 109 -12.56 -13.56 8.13
C GLY A 109 -11.18 -13.08 8.60
N ILE A 110 -10.34 -12.60 7.67
CA ILE A 110 -8.97 -12.15 7.95
C ILE A 110 -8.94 -10.62 7.99
N SER A 111 -8.48 -10.05 9.11
CA SER A 111 -8.24 -8.61 9.24
C SER A 111 -6.98 -8.20 8.49
N VAL A 112 -6.98 -6.97 7.98
CA VAL A 112 -5.88 -6.40 7.19
C VAL A 112 -5.75 -4.91 7.48
N LEU A 113 -4.51 -4.44 7.61
CA LEU A 113 -4.19 -3.02 7.59
C LEU A 113 -3.79 -2.65 6.15
N ALA A 114 -4.57 -1.79 5.51
CA ALA A 114 -4.27 -1.30 4.17
C ALA A 114 -3.68 0.11 4.24
N VAL A 115 -2.52 0.32 3.61
CA VAL A 115 -1.83 1.61 3.60
C VAL A 115 -1.42 1.97 2.18
N SER A 116 -2.03 3.02 1.65
CA SER A 116 -1.66 3.59 0.35
C SER A 116 -0.41 4.47 0.47
N THR A 117 0.48 4.36 -0.51
CA THR A 117 1.64 5.24 -0.73
C THR A 117 1.48 5.98 -2.06
N HIS A 118 2.53 6.68 -2.51
CA HIS A 118 2.46 7.39 -3.81
C HIS A 118 2.30 6.42 -4.99
N ASP A 119 3.06 5.32 -4.98
CA ASP A 119 3.14 4.41 -6.13
C ASP A 119 2.26 3.18 -5.97
N THR A 120 1.94 2.78 -4.74
CA THR A 120 1.30 1.49 -4.49
C THR A 120 0.57 1.43 -3.16
N ASP A 121 -0.25 0.41 -3.00
CA ASP A 121 -0.88 0.02 -1.75
C ASP A 121 -0.13 -1.15 -1.08
N TRP A 122 -0.07 -1.08 0.25
CA TRP A 122 0.45 -2.13 1.11
C TRP A 122 -0.69 -2.78 1.88
N LEU A 123 -0.61 -4.10 2.03
CA LEU A 123 -1.53 -4.92 2.79
C LEU A 123 -0.74 -5.63 3.88
N LEU A 124 -1.10 -5.40 5.14
CA LEU A 124 -0.46 -6.04 6.29
C LEU A 124 -1.47 -6.97 6.97
N VAL A 125 -1.09 -8.24 7.14
CA VAL A 125 -1.91 -9.26 7.80
C VAL A 125 -1.14 -9.81 8.98
N GLU A 126 -1.84 -10.09 10.08
CA GLU A 126 -1.24 -10.70 11.28
C GLU A 126 -0.42 -11.94 10.90
N GLU A 127 0.78 -12.07 11.45
CA GLU A 127 1.73 -13.13 11.07
C GLU A 127 1.09 -14.52 11.13
N GLY A 128 0.34 -14.83 12.20
CA GLY A 128 -0.33 -16.11 12.38
C GLY A 128 -1.46 -16.41 11.39
N ARG A 129 -1.86 -15.43 10.57
CA ARG A 129 -2.91 -15.53 9.54
C ARG A 129 -2.37 -15.36 8.12
N ALA A 130 -1.07 -15.14 7.96
CA ALA A 130 -0.44 -14.86 6.67
C ALA A 130 -0.65 -15.97 5.64
N ASP A 131 -0.37 -17.23 6.01
CA ASP A 131 -0.53 -18.37 5.09
C ASP A 131 -1.98 -18.52 4.63
N ALA A 132 -2.94 -18.24 5.53
CA ALA A 132 -4.36 -18.27 5.20
C ALA A 132 -4.78 -17.12 4.27
N ALA A 133 -4.18 -15.95 4.42
CA ALA A 133 -4.40 -14.81 3.53
C ALA A 133 -3.89 -15.11 2.12
N GLU A 134 -2.68 -15.66 2.01
CA GLU A 134 -2.12 -16.07 0.72
C GLU A 134 -2.94 -17.17 0.06
N ALA A 135 -3.38 -18.17 0.82
CA ALA A 135 -4.27 -19.20 0.31
C ALA A 135 -5.59 -18.61 -0.23
N ALA A 136 -6.16 -17.60 0.45
CA ALA A 136 -7.37 -16.92 0.02
C ALA A 136 -7.17 -16.14 -1.30
N TRP A 137 -6.06 -15.41 -1.43
CA TRP A 137 -5.69 -14.72 -2.66
C TRP A 137 -5.43 -15.69 -3.83
N ILE A 138 -4.66 -16.74 -3.58
CA ILE A 138 -4.34 -17.76 -4.60
C ILE A 138 -5.61 -18.46 -5.09
N ALA A 139 -6.57 -18.75 -4.20
CA ALA A 139 -7.84 -19.37 -4.56
C ALA A 139 -8.68 -18.52 -5.53
N THR A 140 -8.46 -17.20 -5.57
CA THR A 140 -9.11 -16.27 -6.51
C THR A 140 -8.24 -15.94 -7.73
N GLY A 141 -7.09 -16.60 -7.89
CA GLY A 141 -6.19 -16.41 -9.02
C GLY A 141 -5.18 -15.26 -8.87
N VAL A 142 -5.00 -14.74 -7.64
CA VAL A 142 -3.93 -13.78 -7.35
C VAL A 142 -2.61 -14.53 -7.22
N GLU A 143 -1.59 -14.03 -7.91
CA GLU A 143 -0.22 -14.52 -7.81
C GLU A 143 0.51 -13.83 -6.65
N VAL A 144 1.11 -14.61 -5.75
CA VAL A 144 1.96 -14.09 -4.68
C VAL A 144 3.40 -14.44 -5.01
N VAL A 145 4.26 -13.43 -5.15
CA VAL A 145 5.69 -13.59 -5.47
C VAL A 145 6.53 -12.84 -4.46
N ASP A 146 7.74 -13.31 -4.18
CA ASP A 146 8.63 -12.58 -3.28
C ASP A 146 9.06 -11.25 -3.93
N GLY A 147 8.98 -10.17 -3.14
CA GLY A 147 9.47 -8.85 -3.50
C GLY A 147 10.99 -8.86 -3.56
N ILE A 148 11.54 -8.29 -4.62
CA ILE A 148 12.98 -8.11 -4.77
C ILE A 148 13.23 -6.62 -4.73
N VAL A 149 14.13 -6.18 -3.85
CA VAL A 149 14.60 -4.80 -3.85
C VAL A 149 15.45 -4.62 -5.10
N ALA A 150 15.05 -3.68 -5.97
CA ALA A 150 15.89 -3.29 -7.08
C ALA A 150 17.24 -2.78 -6.54
N PRO A 151 18.37 -3.20 -7.13
CA PRO A 151 19.71 -2.83 -6.66
C PRO A 151 19.99 -1.32 -6.73
#